data_AF-A0AAD5TYE3-F1
#
_entry.id   AF-A0AAD5TYE3-F1
#
_cell.length_a   1.000
_cell.length_b   1.000
_cell.length_c   1.000
_cell.angle_alpha   90.00
_cell.angle_beta   90.00
_cell.angle_gamma   90.00
#
_symmetry.space_group_name_H-M   'P 1'
#
loop_
_entity.id
_entity.type
_entity.pdbx_description
1 polymer ?
#
loop_
_entity_poly.entity_id
_entity_poly.type
_entity_poly.pdbx_seq_one_letter_code
_entity_poly.pdbx_strand_id
1 'polypeptide(L)'
;MNSLKKLLILILSFLTYLIFHSHFNNTKSEDNFEKLASSELFFFNKTGYCDADQSFPDYNKINTDEYKLVQLHVFHRHGDRSPLHALKDKTNETEIWDRCGENSEIMTLTGDYPSRSFKRVVSIPEGIPARGYWKGDCNPGQLTAIGHYQTRKVGSLLNKMYMKSELWMSNKSPTSRDVFVRSTDVWRTIQSAQSLTSGFFPPDASKNDNEILDINVRPKNIDSLSVSISHCKRLIKVLEATKKNSITYQKLEKIGDKLLENLINLTGGNEHLDLIMFYDNLQSKVCHNMKLPIDDALFNKLGQLAFYFFNFEYGKQDFIEDARAWNIILELTENLELKENNSKKIFLYSSHDTTVLSILTLLGMDLKEWPPLISTISIELLKSLKGEDYIIRYFFNRKEFFVPWCNSGNTDSKYCQLRNFIKNSRYLGRNVENC
;
A
#
# COMPACT_ATOMS: atom_id res chain seq x y z
N MET A 1 -7.82 42.19 -57.78
CA MET A 1 -7.45 42.48 -56.37
C MET A 1 -8.48 42.05 -55.31
N ASN A 2 -9.73 41.67 -55.65
CA ASN A 2 -10.77 41.39 -54.64
C ASN A 2 -10.94 39.92 -54.20
N SER A 3 -10.46 38.93 -54.95
CA SER A 3 -10.60 37.50 -54.59
C SER A 3 -9.55 37.04 -53.58
N LEU A 4 -8.28 37.44 -53.76
CA LEU A 4 -7.17 37.04 -52.89
C LEU A 4 -7.32 37.58 -51.46
N LYS A 5 -7.80 38.83 -51.31
CA LYS A 5 -8.08 39.42 -49.98
C LYS A 5 -9.22 38.71 -49.26
N LYS A 6 -10.28 38.29 -49.96
CA LYS A 6 -11.39 37.53 -49.37
C LYS A 6 -10.94 36.14 -48.91
N LEU A 7 -10.10 35.46 -49.67
CA LEU A 7 -9.54 34.16 -49.30
C LEU A 7 -8.64 34.26 -48.06
N LEU A 8 -7.79 35.29 -48.00
CA LEU A 8 -6.90 35.52 -46.84
C LEU A 8 -7.70 35.80 -45.55
N ILE A 9 -8.78 36.58 -45.65
CA ILE A 9 -9.67 36.86 -44.51
C ILE A 9 -10.38 35.59 -44.04
N LEU A 10 -10.87 34.75 -44.96
CA LEU A 10 -11.49 33.46 -44.61
C LEU A 10 -10.52 32.50 -43.91
N ILE A 11 -9.28 32.41 -44.40
CA ILE A 11 -8.23 31.57 -43.79
C ILE A 11 -7.88 32.09 -42.39
N LEU A 12 -7.68 33.41 -42.23
CA LEU A 12 -7.39 34.02 -40.93
C LEU A 12 -8.56 33.84 -39.94
N SER A 13 -9.80 33.93 -40.42
CA SER A 13 -11.01 33.71 -39.60
C SER A 13 -11.15 32.26 -39.16
N PHE A 14 -10.78 31.32 -40.03
CA PHE A 14 -10.81 29.89 -39.73
C PHE A 14 -9.68 29.49 -38.77
N LEU A 15 -8.49 30.06 -38.93
CA LEU A 15 -7.37 29.88 -38.00
C LEU A 15 -7.66 30.50 -36.63
N THR A 16 -8.23 31.71 -36.57
CA THR A 16 -8.64 32.30 -35.29
C THR A 16 -9.78 31.52 -34.65
N TYR A 17 -10.74 31.01 -35.43
CA TYR A 17 -11.79 30.12 -34.93
C TYR A 17 -11.19 28.82 -34.36
N LEU A 18 -10.27 28.16 -35.06
CA LEU A 18 -9.61 26.94 -34.57
C LEU A 18 -8.78 27.21 -33.31
N ILE A 19 -8.04 28.31 -33.26
CA ILE A 19 -7.24 28.70 -32.08
C ILE A 19 -8.18 29.04 -30.91
N PHE A 20 -9.22 29.84 -31.12
CA PHE A 20 -10.20 30.14 -30.08
C PHE A 20 -10.95 28.90 -29.61
N HIS A 21 -11.36 28.00 -30.51
CA HIS A 21 -12.10 26.79 -30.16
C HIS A 21 -11.22 25.75 -29.45
N SER A 22 -9.95 25.62 -29.86
CA SER A 22 -8.93 24.84 -29.14
C SER A 22 -8.67 25.40 -27.75
N HIS A 23 -8.55 26.73 -27.62
CA HIS A 23 -8.27 27.37 -26.34
C HIS A 23 -9.50 27.34 -25.41
N PHE A 24 -10.72 27.59 -25.92
CA PHE A 24 -11.96 27.52 -25.13
C PHE A 24 -12.35 26.10 -24.68
N ASN A 25 -12.07 25.08 -25.50
CA ASN A 25 -12.33 23.69 -25.11
C ASN A 25 -11.31 23.19 -24.09
N ASN A 26 -10.04 23.61 -24.19
CA ASN A 26 -9.05 23.32 -23.16
C ASN A 26 -9.38 24.02 -21.85
N THR A 27 -9.68 25.33 -21.86
CA THR A 27 -10.00 26.08 -20.64
C THR A 27 -11.28 25.59 -19.96
N LYS A 28 -12.37 25.28 -20.70
CA LYS A 28 -13.56 24.65 -20.09
C LYS A 28 -13.32 23.25 -19.53
N SER A 29 -12.41 22.48 -20.12
CA SER A 29 -12.09 21.13 -19.62
C SER A 29 -11.19 21.19 -18.38
N GLU A 30 -10.28 22.16 -18.32
CA GLU A 30 -9.42 22.44 -17.18
C GLU A 30 -10.22 23.07 -16.03
N ASP A 31 -11.09 24.05 -16.28
CA ASP A 31 -12.00 24.65 -15.30
C ASP A 31 -12.96 23.61 -14.67
N ASN A 32 -13.40 22.61 -15.46
CA ASN A 32 -14.22 21.52 -14.95
C ASN A 32 -13.40 20.50 -14.16
N PHE A 33 -12.15 20.24 -14.55
CA PHE A 33 -11.25 19.37 -13.80
C PHE A 33 -10.86 20.01 -12.47
N GLU A 34 -10.47 21.28 -12.42
CA GLU A 34 -10.12 21.94 -11.16
C GLU A 34 -11.31 22.05 -10.21
N LYS A 35 -12.53 22.30 -10.71
CA LYS A 35 -13.74 22.25 -9.90
C LYS A 35 -14.01 20.85 -9.35
N LEU A 36 -13.98 19.82 -10.21
CA LEU A 36 -14.10 18.42 -9.77
C LEU A 36 -12.95 18.02 -8.84
N ALA A 37 -11.75 18.54 -9.07
CA ALA A 37 -10.59 18.25 -8.26
C ALA A 37 -10.71 18.85 -6.87
N SER A 38 -11.20 20.09 -6.78
CA SER A 38 -11.41 20.78 -5.51
C SER A 38 -12.52 20.17 -4.64
N SER A 39 -13.45 19.39 -5.22
CA SER A 39 -14.57 18.78 -4.50
C SER A 39 -14.49 17.26 -4.36
N GLU A 40 -13.79 16.57 -5.27
CA GLU A 40 -13.79 15.10 -5.42
C GLU A 40 -12.39 14.49 -5.59
N LEU A 41 -11.36 15.28 -5.95
CA LEU A 41 -9.98 14.78 -6.02
C LEU A 41 -9.20 15.23 -4.80
N PHE A 42 -8.27 14.38 -4.39
CA PHE A 42 -7.61 14.57 -3.12
C PHE A 42 -6.30 15.36 -3.26
N PHE A 43 -5.85 15.95 -2.15
CA PHE A 43 -4.52 16.57 -2.07
C PHE A 43 -3.46 15.54 -2.48
N PHE A 44 -2.55 15.94 -3.37
CA PHE A 44 -1.51 15.04 -3.86
C PHE A 44 -0.15 15.47 -3.31
N ASN A 45 0.36 14.69 -2.36
CA ASN A 45 1.68 14.90 -1.79
C ASN A 45 2.75 14.08 -2.52
N LYS A 46 3.38 14.69 -3.53
CA LYS A 46 4.42 14.07 -4.38
C LYS A 46 5.54 13.37 -3.59
N THR A 47 6.00 13.98 -2.50
CA THR A 47 7.10 13.43 -1.68
C THR A 47 6.60 12.59 -0.50
N GLY A 48 5.40 12.88 0.01
CA GLY A 48 4.78 12.12 1.10
C GLY A 48 4.53 10.65 0.79
N TYR A 49 4.44 10.26 -0.48
CA TYR A 49 4.35 8.86 -0.90
C TYR A 49 5.60 8.04 -0.57
N CYS A 50 6.79 8.65 -0.63
CA CYS A 50 8.05 7.91 -0.72
C CYS A 50 8.53 7.28 0.58
N ASP A 51 8.09 7.80 1.72
CA ASP A 51 8.36 7.27 3.06
C ASP A 51 7.21 7.70 3.96
N ALA A 52 6.56 6.75 4.65
CA ALA A 52 5.52 7.10 5.59
C ALA A 52 6.08 7.99 6.70
N ASP A 53 5.35 9.06 7.03
CA ASP A 53 5.71 9.89 8.17
C ASP A 53 5.48 9.11 9.48
N GLN A 54 6.58 8.62 10.03
CA GLN A 54 6.62 7.90 11.30
C GLN A 54 7.05 8.84 12.44
N SER A 55 7.01 10.16 12.27
CA SER A 55 7.49 11.13 13.26
C SER A 55 6.55 11.31 14.45
N PHE A 56 5.26 10.94 14.31
CA PHE A 56 4.24 11.11 15.35
C PHE A 56 4.70 10.50 16.68
N PRO A 57 5.02 11.33 17.70
CA PRO A 57 5.51 10.85 18.97
C PRO A 57 4.37 10.35 19.88
N ASP A 58 3.11 10.60 19.51
CA ASP A 58 1.87 10.24 20.22
C ASP A 58 1.58 8.73 20.22
N TYR A 59 2.61 7.94 20.53
CA TYR A 59 2.36 6.86 21.46
C TYR A 59 1.98 7.49 22.80
N ASN A 60 0.70 7.90 22.91
CA ASN A 60 0.08 8.15 24.21
C ASN A 60 0.40 6.90 25.02
N LYS A 61 1.34 7.02 25.96
CA LYS A 61 1.79 5.90 26.78
C LYS A 61 0.52 5.28 27.33
N ILE A 62 0.35 3.99 27.08
CA ILE A 62 -0.68 3.18 27.74
C ILE A 62 -0.60 3.56 29.22
N ASN A 63 -1.74 3.86 29.84
CA ASN A 63 -1.75 4.00 31.29
C ASN A 63 -1.43 2.62 31.87
N THR A 64 -0.16 2.38 32.17
CA THR A 64 0.34 1.08 32.63
C THR A 64 -0.20 0.70 34.00
N ASP A 65 -0.79 1.65 34.72
CA ASP A 65 -1.46 1.40 36.00
C ASP A 65 -2.90 0.89 35.81
N GLU A 66 -3.43 0.97 34.59
CA GLU A 66 -4.79 0.54 34.26
C GLU A 66 -4.84 -0.58 33.24
N TYR A 67 -3.86 -0.66 32.34
CA TYR A 67 -3.87 -1.59 31.22
C TYR A 67 -2.51 -2.23 30.99
N LYS A 68 -2.55 -3.51 30.66
CA LYS A 68 -1.40 -4.31 30.22
C LYS A 68 -1.55 -4.67 28.75
N LEU A 69 -0.48 -4.49 27.97
CA LEU A 69 -0.41 -4.95 26.59
C LEU A 69 -0.20 -6.47 26.53
N VAL A 70 -1.11 -7.18 25.86
CA VAL A 70 -1.12 -8.66 25.81
C VAL A 70 -1.00 -9.24 24.41
N GLN A 71 -1.26 -8.46 23.36
CA GLN A 71 -1.06 -8.86 21.97
C GLN A 71 -0.80 -7.64 21.07
N LEU A 72 0.03 -7.79 20.05
CA LEU A 72 0.33 -6.76 19.04
C LEU A 72 0.22 -7.34 17.63
N HIS A 73 -0.52 -6.67 16.76
CA HIS A 73 -0.57 -6.95 15.32
C HIS A 73 -0.05 -5.75 14.55
N VAL A 74 0.87 -5.97 13.61
CA VAL A 74 1.40 -4.92 12.73
C VAL A 74 1.27 -5.36 11.28
N PHE A 75 0.43 -4.67 10.53
CA PHE A 75 0.38 -4.77 9.07
C PHE A 75 1.26 -3.70 8.47
N HIS A 76 2.05 -4.02 7.46
CA HIS A 76 2.84 -3.01 6.77
C HIS A 76 2.85 -3.19 5.25
N ARG A 77 2.93 -2.07 4.54
CA ARG A 77 3.29 -2.02 3.13
C ARG A 77 4.78 -2.31 2.99
N HIS A 78 5.20 -2.91 1.89
CA HIS A 78 6.62 -3.00 1.55
C HIS A 78 7.30 -1.61 1.47
N GLY A 79 8.62 -1.58 1.58
CA GLY A 79 9.42 -0.37 1.38
C GLY A 79 9.59 0.02 -0.10
N ASP A 80 10.41 1.04 -0.36
CA ASP A 80 10.79 1.49 -1.69
C ASP A 80 11.31 0.36 -2.61
N ARG A 81 10.96 0.48 -3.89
CA ARG A 81 11.21 -0.53 -4.92
C ARG A 81 11.43 0.11 -6.29
N SER A 82 11.96 -0.67 -7.22
CA SER A 82 11.89 -0.36 -8.64
C SER A 82 10.44 -0.38 -9.17
N PRO A 83 10.16 0.23 -10.33
CA PRO A 83 8.85 0.19 -10.98
C PRO A 83 8.38 -1.24 -11.27
N LEU A 84 7.07 -1.47 -11.35
CA LEU A 84 6.54 -2.76 -11.84
C LEU A 84 6.66 -2.92 -13.35
N HIS A 85 6.59 -1.81 -14.08
CA HIS A 85 6.64 -1.76 -15.53
C HIS A 85 7.66 -0.71 -15.97
N ALA A 86 8.44 -1.00 -17.02
CA ALA A 86 9.29 0.01 -17.64
C ALA A 86 8.45 0.92 -18.53
N LEU A 87 8.85 2.20 -18.59
CA LEU A 87 8.36 3.12 -19.61
C LEU A 87 9.35 3.14 -20.76
N LYS A 88 8.84 3.01 -21.99
CA LYS A 88 9.59 3.54 -23.12
C LYS A 88 9.66 5.06 -22.98
N ASP A 89 10.80 5.64 -23.29
CA ASP A 89 10.98 7.09 -23.36
C ASP A 89 11.61 7.46 -24.73
N LYS A 90 11.11 8.52 -25.35
CA LYS A 90 11.60 9.06 -26.63
C LYS A 90 13.01 9.64 -26.52
N THR A 91 13.47 9.96 -25.31
CA THR A 91 14.79 10.57 -25.08
C THR A 91 15.95 9.61 -25.38
N ASN A 92 15.70 8.30 -25.52
CA ASN A 92 16.74 7.25 -25.59
C ASN A 92 17.72 7.26 -24.40
N GLU A 93 17.44 8.01 -23.34
CA GLU A 93 18.20 7.95 -22.09
C GLU A 93 17.80 6.65 -21.38
N THR A 94 18.72 5.68 -21.36
CA THR A 94 18.49 4.43 -20.63
C THR A 94 18.44 4.72 -19.14
N GLU A 95 17.26 4.58 -18.54
CA GLU A 95 17.06 4.59 -17.09
C GLU A 95 18.02 3.60 -16.41
N ILE A 96 18.57 3.98 -15.26
CA ILE A 96 19.48 3.16 -14.46
C ILE A 96 18.85 2.91 -13.10
N TRP A 97 18.61 1.63 -12.80
CA TRP A 97 18.11 1.15 -11.52
C TRP A 97 19.14 0.17 -10.94
N ASP A 98 20.04 0.66 -10.08
CA ASP A 98 21.26 -0.04 -9.63
C ASP A 98 21.43 -0.12 -8.10
N ARG A 99 20.33 0.03 -7.35
CA ARG A 99 20.30 0.02 -5.89
C ARG A 99 19.48 -1.12 -5.32
N CYS A 100 19.34 -2.24 -6.03
CA CYS A 100 18.52 -3.35 -5.57
C CYS A 100 19.32 -4.54 -5.06
N GLY A 101 20.57 -4.69 -5.48
CA GLY A 101 21.42 -5.82 -5.13
C GLY A 101 20.92 -7.15 -5.70
N GLU A 102 21.60 -8.24 -5.31
CA GLU A 102 21.21 -9.58 -5.73
C GLU A 102 19.91 -10.03 -5.04
N ASN A 103 18.89 -10.35 -5.83
CA ASN A 103 17.77 -11.14 -5.34
C ASN A 103 18.24 -12.57 -5.06
N SER A 104 18.45 -12.87 -3.79
CA SER A 104 18.79 -14.21 -3.35
C SER A 104 18.04 -14.63 -2.09
N GLU A 105 17.72 -15.91 -2.03
CA GLU A 105 17.05 -16.55 -0.91
C GLU A 105 17.89 -17.75 -0.47
N ILE A 106 18.13 -17.87 0.84
CA ILE A 106 18.71 -19.09 1.40
C ILE A 106 17.55 -20.00 1.78
N MET A 107 17.41 -21.10 1.05
CA MET A 107 16.42 -22.13 1.33
C MET A 107 17.12 -23.30 2.03
N THR A 108 16.58 -23.75 3.15
CA THR A 108 17.12 -24.91 3.87
C THR A 108 16.21 -26.09 3.63
N LEU A 109 16.75 -27.17 3.06
CA LEU A 109 16.05 -28.45 3.00
C LEU A 109 16.09 -29.08 4.39
N THR A 110 14.91 -29.33 4.95
CA THR A 110 14.69 -30.00 6.23
C THR A 110 13.89 -31.29 6.00
N GLY A 111 14.20 -32.36 6.73
CA GLY A 111 13.55 -33.67 6.61
C GLY A 111 14.34 -34.75 7.36
N ASP A 112 14.08 -36.03 7.08
CA ASP A 112 14.80 -37.17 7.68
C ASP A 112 16.28 -37.30 7.23
N TYR A 113 16.76 -36.36 6.43
CA TYR A 113 18.14 -36.28 5.93
C TYR A 113 18.87 -35.08 6.54
N PRO A 114 20.22 -35.08 6.58
CA PRO A 114 20.99 -33.94 7.07
C PRO A 114 20.59 -32.63 6.37
N SER A 115 20.30 -31.60 7.16
CA SER A 115 19.91 -30.29 6.64
C SER A 115 20.97 -29.73 5.71
N ARG A 116 20.53 -29.21 4.56
CA ARG A 116 21.41 -28.52 3.60
C ARG A 116 20.76 -27.23 3.12
N SER A 117 21.54 -26.16 3.15
CA SER A 117 21.10 -24.85 2.63
C SER A 117 21.53 -24.65 1.18
N PHE A 118 20.66 -24.03 0.40
CA PHE A 118 20.85 -23.70 -1.00
C PHE A 118 20.56 -22.21 -1.17
N LYS A 119 21.43 -21.49 -1.88
CA LYS A 119 21.18 -20.11 -2.28
C LYS A 119 20.45 -20.14 -3.62
N ARG A 120 19.16 -19.81 -3.63
CA ARG A 120 18.44 -19.48 -4.86
C ARG A 120 18.90 -18.11 -5.32
N VAL A 121 19.34 -18.00 -6.56
CA VAL A 121 19.76 -16.74 -7.19
C VAL A 121 19.01 -16.57 -8.50
N VAL A 122 18.62 -15.33 -8.84
CA VAL A 122 18.21 -15.04 -10.22
C VAL A 122 19.45 -14.87 -11.07
N SER A 123 19.61 -15.74 -12.06
CA SER A 123 20.61 -15.57 -13.11
C SER A 123 19.92 -15.16 -14.39
N ILE A 124 20.16 -13.93 -14.86
CA ILE A 124 19.68 -13.45 -16.16
C ILE A 124 20.86 -13.56 -17.16
N PRO A 125 20.80 -14.48 -18.14
CA PRO A 125 21.84 -14.62 -19.15
C PRO A 125 22.09 -13.33 -19.94
N GLU A 126 23.33 -13.08 -20.35
CA GLU A 126 23.65 -11.96 -21.23
C GLU A 126 22.91 -12.09 -22.58
N GLY A 127 22.43 -10.98 -23.13
CA GLY A 127 21.78 -10.95 -24.44
C GLY A 127 20.28 -11.30 -24.45
N ILE A 128 19.68 -11.68 -23.32
CA ILE A 128 18.20 -11.78 -23.23
C ILE A 128 17.61 -10.37 -23.11
N PRO A 129 16.51 -10.04 -23.83
CA PRO A 129 15.81 -8.76 -23.72
C PRO A 129 15.24 -8.46 -22.31
N ALA A 130 15.47 -9.30 -21.32
CA ALA A 130 15.25 -9.00 -19.90
C ALA A 130 16.10 -7.81 -19.42
N ARG A 131 17.26 -7.54 -20.05
CA ARG A 131 17.99 -6.25 -19.94
C ARG A 131 17.27 -5.07 -20.62
N GLY A 132 16.10 -5.29 -21.21
CA GLY A 132 15.33 -4.33 -22.00
C GLY A 132 14.33 -3.48 -21.22
N TYR A 133 14.18 -3.67 -19.90
CA TYR A 133 13.39 -2.78 -19.05
C TYR A 133 14.17 -1.49 -18.73
N TRP A 134 15.37 -1.63 -18.17
CA TRP A 134 16.31 -0.56 -17.83
C TRP A 134 17.71 -1.15 -17.58
N LYS A 135 18.72 -0.29 -17.48
CA LYS A 135 20.07 -0.68 -17.04
C LYS A 135 20.11 -0.85 -15.51
N GLY A 136 21.11 -1.58 -15.01
CA GLY A 136 21.38 -1.74 -13.58
C GLY A 136 21.12 -3.16 -13.08
N ASP A 137 20.91 -3.30 -11.77
CA ASP A 137 20.80 -4.58 -11.06
C ASP A 137 19.37 -4.91 -10.57
N CYS A 138 18.43 -3.99 -10.77
CA CYS A 138 17.05 -4.15 -10.32
C CYS A 138 16.21 -4.96 -11.31
N ASN A 139 15.51 -5.98 -10.81
CA ASN A 139 14.34 -6.55 -11.47
C ASN A 139 13.11 -5.64 -11.31
N PRO A 140 12.07 -5.76 -12.16
CA PRO A 140 10.80 -5.06 -11.95
C PRO A 140 10.18 -5.38 -10.59
N GLY A 141 9.78 -4.35 -9.85
CA GLY A 141 9.15 -4.46 -8.54
C GLY A 141 10.04 -5.02 -7.44
N GLN A 142 11.37 -4.99 -7.59
CA GLN A 142 12.35 -5.42 -6.60
C GLN A 142 12.53 -4.37 -5.52
N LEU A 143 12.60 -4.80 -4.25
CA LEU A 143 12.90 -3.90 -3.14
C LEU A 143 14.31 -3.31 -3.30
N THR A 144 14.46 -2.01 -3.05
CA THR A 144 15.77 -1.34 -3.14
C THR A 144 16.45 -1.30 -1.77
N ALA A 145 17.72 -0.91 -1.75
CA ALA A 145 18.44 -0.59 -0.52
C ALA A 145 17.76 0.53 0.30
N ILE A 146 17.09 1.48 -0.37
CA ILE A 146 16.27 2.50 0.29
C ILE A 146 15.10 1.83 1.01
N GLY A 147 14.41 0.91 0.34
CA GLY A 147 13.27 0.17 0.92
C GLY A 147 13.67 -0.71 2.10
N HIS A 148 14.83 -1.38 2.02
CA HIS A 148 15.42 -2.10 3.16
C HIS A 148 15.65 -1.17 4.36
N TYR A 149 16.29 -0.02 4.13
CA TYR A 149 16.57 0.95 5.18
C TYR A 149 15.30 1.54 5.82
N GLN A 150 14.34 1.99 5.01
CA GLN A 150 13.05 2.51 5.46
C GLN A 150 12.34 1.49 6.37
N THR A 151 12.26 0.25 5.88
CA THR A 151 11.55 -0.83 6.59
C THR A 151 12.25 -1.21 7.89
N ARG A 152 13.58 -1.31 7.89
CA ARG A 152 14.37 -1.56 9.12
C ARG A 152 14.24 -0.43 10.12
N LYS A 153 14.25 0.83 9.67
CA LYS A 153 14.05 2.01 10.52
C LYS A 153 12.71 1.94 11.24
N VAL A 154 11.63 1.58 10.54
CA VAL A 154 10.31 1.37 11.17
C VAL A 154 10.34 0.22 12.18
N GLY A 155 11.00 -0.89 11.86
CA GLY A 155 11.24 -1.97 12.83
C GLY A 155 11.89 -1.45 14.11
N SER A 156 12.96 -0.66 14.00
CA SER A 156 13.64 -0.07 15.16
C SER A 156 12.78 0.93 15.95
N LEU A 157 11.85 1.63 15.29
CA LEU A 157 10.87 2.46 15.98
C LEU A 157 9.88 1.61 16.79
N LEU A 158 9.35 0.53 16.20
CA LEU A 158 8.50 -0.43 16.90
C LEU A 158 9.24 -1.06 18.08
N ASN A 159 10.51 -1.43 17.91
CA ASN A 159 11.35 -1.91 19.01
C ASN A 159 11.35 -0.92 20.18
N LYS A 160 11.70 0.34 19.93
CA LYS A 160 11.73 1.39 20.96
C LYS A 160 10.38 1.57 21.66
N MET A 161 9.27 1.39 20.95
CA MET A 161 7.92 1.54 21.49
C MET A 161 7.54 0.36 22.38
N TYR A 162 7.82 -0.87 21.96
CA TYR A 162 7.30 -2.08 22.59
C TYR A 162 8.30 -2.81 23.50
N MET A 163 9.60 -2.50 23.43
CA MET A 163 10.64 -3.23 24.17
C MET A 163 10.54 -3.13 25.70
N LYS A 164 9.84 -2.12 26.22
CA LYS A 164 9.61 -1.95 27.65
C LYS A 164 8.27 -2.51 28.12
N SER A 165 7.44 -2.99 27.20
CA SER A 165 6.16 -3.60 27.54
C SER A 165 6.37 -5.03 28.03
N GLU A 166 5.38 -5.57 28.73
CA GLU A 166 5.38 -6.97 29.18
C GLU A 166 5.27 -7.98 28.02
N LEU A 167 5.02 -7.52 26.79
CA LEU A 167 5.17 -8.36 25.58
C LEU A 167 6.63 -8.71 25.31
N TRP A 168 7.56 -7.87 25.79
CA TRP A 168 8.96 -8.07 25.52
C TRP A 168 9.46 -9.23 26.38
N MET A 169 9.71 -10.36 25.70
CA MET A 169 10.25 -11.56 26.32
C MET A 169 11.52 -11.19 27.07
N SER A 170 11.53 -11.44 28.37
CA SER A 170 12.61 -11.09 29.28
C SER A 170 13.96 -11.66 28.80
N ASN A 171 14.73 -10.82 28.10
CA ASN A 171 16.11 -11.03 27.65
C ASN A 171 16.37 -12.19 26.68
N LYS A 172 15.35 -12.75 26.03
CA LYS A 172 15.49 -13.81 25.01
C LYS A 172 15.24 -13.27 23.61
N SER A 173 16.01 -13.77 22.66
CA SER A 173 15.74 -13.56 21.23
C SER A 173 14.33 -14.10 20.92
N PRO A 174 13.55 -13.42 20.06
CA PRO A 174 12.21 -13.86 19.74
C PRO A 174 12.26 -15.18 18.97
N THR A 175 11.40 -16.11 19.38
CA THR A 175 11.29 -17.39 18.68
C THR A 175 10.03 -17.41 17.82
N SER A 176 9.97 -18.35 16.86
CA SER A 176 8.72 -18.74 16.19
C SER A 176 7.65 -19.28 17.14
N ARG A 177 7.84 -19.31 18.47
CA ARG A 177 6.77 -19.56 19.45
C ARG A 177 6.06 -18.27 19.87
N ASP A 178 6.74 -17.14 19.84
CA ASP A 178 6.28 -15.88 20.43
C ASP A 178 5.89 -14.85 19.36
N VAL A 179 6.54 -14.94 18.20
CA VAL A 179 6.32 -14.07 17.05
C VAL A 179 5.79 -14.87 15.87
N PHE A 180 4.76 -14.37 15.20
CA PHE A 180 4.27 -14.88 13.92
C PHE A 180 4.56 -13.84 12.85
N VAL A 181 5.39 -14.19 11.87
CA VAL A 181 5.66 -13.34 10.71
C VAL A 181 4.98 -13.96 9.50
N ARG A 182 4.17 -13.19 8.78
CA ARG A 182 3.51 -13.58 7.54
C ARG A 182 3.77 -12.54 6.46
N SER A 183 3.97 -13.00 5.24
CA SER A 183 4.10 -12.15 4.05
C SER A 183 3.19 -12.66 2.94
N THR A 184 2.80 -11.78 2.02
CA THR A 184 2.39 -12.23 0.69
C THR A 184 3.56 -12.92 -0.02
N ASP A 185 3.28 -13.82 -0.95
CA ASP A 185 4.30 -14.52 -1.74
C ASP A 185 4.87 -13.63 -2.87
N VAL A 186 5.47 -12.51 -2.47
CA VAL A 186 6.12 -11.54 -3.35
C VAL A 186 7.47 -11.16 -2.72
N TRP A 187 8.53 -11.20 -3.51
CA TRP A 187 9.89 -10.96 -3.01
C TRP A 187 10.07 -9.68 -2.21
N ARG A 188 9.53 -8.56 -2.70
CA ARG A 188 9.64 -7.28 -1.99
C ARG A 188 8.93 -7.26 -0.63
N THR A 189 7.84 -8.01 -0.44
CA THR A 189 7.15 -8.10 0.85
C THR A 189 7.91 -9.04 1.79
N ILE A 190 8.43 -10.17 1.29
CA ILE A 190 9.28 -11.08 2.07
C ILE A 190 10.54 -10.35 2.57
N GLN A 191 11.26 -9.66 1.67
CA GLN A 191 12.45 -8.87 2.01
C GLN A 191 12.12 -7.69 2.95
N SER A 192 10.94 -7.09 2.81
CA SER A 192 10.47 -6.07 3.74
C SER A 192 10.19 -6.69 5.12
N ALA A 193 9.59 -7.87 5.22
CA ALA A 193 9.39 -8.57 6.48
C ALA A 193 10.72 -8.89 7.18
N GLN A 194 11.73 -9.36 6.43
CA GLN A 194 13.09 -9.56 6.92
C GLN A 194 13.71 -8.25 7.44
N SER A 195 13.53 -7.16 6.70
CA SER A 195 14.06 -5.85 7.09
C SER A 195 13.38 -5.33 8.36
N LEU A 196 12.05 -5.44 8.44
CA LEU A 196 11.27 -5.00 9.59
C LEU A 196 11.67 -5.78 10.83
N THR A 197 11.73 -7.11 10.74
CA THR A 197 12.12 -8.00 11.84
C THR A 197 13.56 -7.75 12.29
N SER A 198 14.50 -7.49 11.38
CA SER A 198 15.88 -7.13 11.75
C SER A 198 16.00 -5.80 12.51
N GLY A 199 15.04 -4.89 12.31
CA GLY A 199 14.96 -3.63 13.04
C GLY A 199 14.19 -3.77 14.35
N PHE A 200 13.11 -4.56 14.34
CA PHE A 200 12.24 -4.78 15.49
C PHE A 200 12.91 -5.70 16.51
N PHE A 201 13.62 -6.72 16.06
CA PHE A 201 14.35 -7.68 16.87
C PHE A 201 15.81 -7.69 16.42
N PRO A 202 16.59 -6.66 16.81
CA PRO A 202 17.97 -6.57 16.38
C PRO A 202 18.75 -7.79 16.85
N PRO A 203 19.50 -8.47 15.97
CA PRO A 203 20.30 -9.62 16.36
C PRO A 203 21.34 -9.20 17.40
N ASP A 204 21.46 -9.99 18.46
CA ASP A 204 22.49 -9.81 19.48
C ASP A 204 23.80 -10.40 18.98
N ALA A 205 24.70 -9.55 18.47
CA ALA A 205 25.99 -9.98 17.93
C ALA A 205 26.90 -10.66 18.97
N SER A 206 26.59 -10.56 20.27
CA SER A 206 27.31 -11.25 21.33
C SER A 206 26.82 -12.69 21.58
N LYS A 207 25.67 -13.04 21.01
CA LYS A 207 25.08 -14.39 21.09
C LYS A 207 25.25 -15.06 19.73
N ASN A 208 25.70 -16.32 19.73
CA ASN A 208 25.59 -17.19 18.55
C ASN A 208 24.13 -17.66 18.39
N ASP A 209 23.16 -16.74 18.44
CA ASP A 209 21.76 -17.04 18.25
C ASP A 209 21.50 -17.21 16.75
N ASN A 210 21.55 -18.47 16.31
CA ASN A 210 21.07 -18.92 15.01
C ASN A 210 19.54 -19.09 15.00
N GLU A 211 18.79 -18.37 15.85
CA GLU A 211 17.33 -18.51 15.88
C GLU A 211 16.72 -17.97 14.59
N ILE A 212 16.12 -18.88 13.84
CA ILE A 212 15.46 -18.60 12.57
C ILE A 212 14.02 -18.19 12.90
N LEU A 213 13.64 -16.97 12.48
CA LEU A 213 12.25 -16.54 12.46
C LEU A 213 11.60 -16.99 11.16
N ASP A 214 10.52 -17.75 11.27
CA ASP A 214 9.79 -18.24 10.10
C ASP A 214 8.96 -17.10 9.48
N ILE A 215 9.13 -16.88 8.18
CA ILE A 215 8.25 -16.02 7.37
C ILE A 215 7.26 -16.93 6.65
N ASN A 216 6.02 -16.88 7.11
CA ASN A 216 4.94 -17.70 6.59
C ASN A 216 4.39 -17.04 5.33
N VAL A 217 4.28 -17.79 4.25
CA VAL A 217 3.67 -17.34 2.98
C VAL A 217 2.50 -18.24 2.63
N ARG A 218 1.52 -17.70 1.91
CA ARG A 218 0.41 -18.48 1.34
C ARG A 218 0.41 -18.32 -0.18
N PRO A 219 0.01 -19.36 -0.93
CA PRO A 219 -0.23 -19.23 -2.37
C PRO A 219 -1.22 -18.10 -2.67
N LYS A 220 -0.96 -17.32 -3.73
CA LYS A 220 -1.73 -16.13 -4.10
C LYS A 220 -3.24 -16.34 -4.18
N ASN A 221 -3.70 -17.52 -4.57
CA ASN A 221 -5.12 -17.86 -4.73
C ASN A 221 -5.88 -18.06 -3.40
N ILE A 222 -5.18 -18.25 -2.28
CA ILE A 222 -5.78 -18.43 -0.95
C ILE A 222 -5.26 -17.41 0.07
N ASP A 223 -4.46 -16.44 -0.37
CA ASP A 223 -3.79 -15.50 0.49
C ASP A 223 -4.69 -14.31 0.82
N SER A 224 -5.21 -14.27 2.05
CA SER A 224 -6.02 -13.15 2.56
C SER A 224 -5.29 -11.80 2.55
N LEU A 225 -3.95 -11.76 2.64
CA LEU A 225 -3.18 -10.51 2.56
C LEU A 225 -3.10 -9.96 1.13
N SER A 226 -3.36 -10.79 0.12
CA SER A 226 -3.41 -10.43 -1.28
C SER A 226 -4.84 -10.06 -1.68
N VAL A 227 -5.24 -8.81 -1.41
CA VAL A 227 -6.58 -8.31 -1.76
C VAL A 227 -6.79 -8.39 -3.27
N SER A 228 -7.73 -9.23 -3.70
CA SER A 228 -8.00 -9.49 -5.11
C SER A 228 -9.49 -9.38 -5.41
N ILE A 229 -9.83 -8.46 -6.31
CA ILE A 229 -11.21 -8.23 -6.75
C ILE A 229 -11.71 -9.38 -7.65
N SER A 230 -10.81 -10.04 -8.38
CA SER A 230 -11.16 -11.02 -9.41
C SER A 230 -11.82 -12.29 -8.86
N HIS A 231 -11.61 -12.61 -7.59
CA HIS A 231 -12.15 -13.84 -6.98
C HIS A 231 -13.60 -13.69 -6.49
N CYS A 232 -14.08 -12.47 -6.24
CA CYS A 232 -15.47 -12.25 -5.83
C CYS A 232 -16.34 -11.70 -6.98
N LYS A 233 -17.13 -12.59 -7.60
CA LYS A 233 -18.08 -12.23 -8.68
C LYS A 233 -19.10 -11.18 -8.25
N ARG A 234 -19.55 -11.20 -6.99
CA ARG A 234 -20.48 -10.21 -6.46
C ARG A 234 -19.84 -8.83 -6.38
N LEU A 235 -18.60 -8.76 -5.89
CA LEU A 235 -17.84 -7.51 -5.82
C LEU A 235 -17.65 -6.88 -7.20
N ILE A 236 -17.30 -7.69 -8.21
CA ILE A 236 -17.18 -7.23 -9.60
C ILE A 236 -18.48 -6.57 -10.08
N LYS A 237 -19.63 -7.25 -9.91
CA LYS A 237 -20.94 -6.71 -10.31
C LYS A 237 -21.30 -5.40 -9.60
N VAL A 238 -20.97 -5.29 -8.31
CA VAL A 238 -21.21 -4.06 -7.54
C VAL A 238 -20.34 -2.93 -8.08
N LEU A 239 -19.05 -3.17 -8.31
CA LEU A 239 -18.15 -2.15 -8.88
C LEU A 239 -18.59 -1.69 -10.28
N GLU A 240 -18.99 -2.62 -11.14
CA GLU A 240 -19.54 -2.30 -12.47
C GLU A 240 -20.81 -1.46 -12.38
N ALA A 241 -21.74 -1.81 -11.50
CA ALA A 241 -22.97 -1.05 -11.29
C ALA A 241 -22.68 0.34 -10.71
N THR A 242 -21.79 0.45 -9.72
CA THR A 242 -21.38 1.74 -9.12
C THR A 242 -20.72 2.63 -10.17
N LYS A 243 -19.83 2.08 -11.00
CA LYS A 243 -19.19 2.79 -12.11
C LYS A 243 -20.24 3.32 -13.10
N LYS A 244 -21.20 2.48 -13.49
CA LYS A 244 -22.27 2.86 -14.43
C LYS A 244 -23.21 3.93 -13.86
N ASN A 245 -23.45 3.93 -12.56
CA ASN A 245 -24.36 4.87 -11.91
C ASN A 245 -23.69 6.18 -11.46
N SER A 246 -22.37 6.22 -11.38
CA SER A 246 -21.62 7.41 -10.96
C SER A 246 -21.32 8.34 -12.13
N ILE A 247 -22.02 9.48 -12.17
CA ILE A 247 -21.76 10.55 -13.15
C ILE A 247 -20.34 11.11 -12.97
N THR A 248 -19.88 11.24 -11.72
CA THR A 248 -18.53 11.70 -11.38
C THR A 248 -17.48 10.75 -11.95
N TYR A 249 -17.64 9.44 -11.73
CA TYR A 249 -16.73 8.44 -12.28
C TYR A 249 -16.66 8.53 -13.80
N GLN A 250 -17.81 8.56 -14.48
CA GLN A 250 -17.86 8.65 -15.96
C GLN A 250 -17.21 9.91 -16.52
N LYS A 251 -17.29 11.04 -15.81
CA LYS A 251 -16.60 12.28 -16.20
C LYS A 251 -15.09 12.14 -16.01
N LEU A 252 -14.65 11.63 -14.86
CA LEU A 252 -13.23 11.46 -14.55
C LEU A 252 -12.57 10.41 -15.45
N GLU A 253 -13.29 9.34 -15.82
CA GLU A 253 -12.85 8.34 -16.80
C GLU A 253 -12.52 9.00 -18.14
N LYS A 254 -13.42 9.83 -18.69
CA LYS A 254 -13.15 10.55 -19.95
C LYS A 254 -11.96 11.51 -19.86
N ILE A 255 -11.74 12.12 -18.70
CA ILE A 255 -10.56 12.97 -18.47
C ILE A 255 -9.29 12.10 -18.39
N GLY A 256 -9.40 10.95 -17.73
CA GLY A 256 -8.36 9.94 -17.62
C GLY A 256 -7.94 9.39 -18.97
N ASP A 257 -8.88 9.05 -19.85
CA ASP A 257 -8.62 8.55 -21.20
C ASP A 257 -7.79 9.55 -22.02
N LYS A 258 -8.17 10.83 -22.00
CA LYS A 258 -7.42 11.90 -22.68
C LYS A 258 -6.02 12.09 -22.09
N LEU A 259 -5.90 11.98 -20.76
CA LEU A 259 -4.60 12.05 -20.10
C LEU A 259 -3.72 10.87 -20.50
N LEU A 260 -4.29 9.67 -20.55
CA LEU A 260 -3.59 8.45 -20.94
C LEU A 260 -3.08 8.54 -22.37
N GLU A 261 -3.91 8.98 -23.32
CA GLU A 261 -3.51 9.24 -24.71
C GLU A 261 -2.34 10.23 -24.78
N ASN A 262 -2.39 11.31 -24.01
CA ASN A 262 -1.30 12.28 -23.95
C ASN A 262 0.00 11.65 -23.39
N LEU A 263 -0.08 10.88 -22.31
CA LEU A 263 1.07 10.20 -21.70
C LEU A 263 1.71 9.19 -22.64
N ILE A 264 0.92 8.38 -23.34
CA ILE A 264 1.40 7.42 -24.36
C ILE A 264 2.14 8.17 -25.47
N ASN A 265 1.59 9.29 -25.95
CA ASN A 265 2.19 10.09 -27.00
C ASN A 265 3.50 10.75 -26.55
N LEU A 266 3.58 11.24 -25.31
CA LEU A 266 4.80 11.84 -24.77
C LEU A 266 5.92 10.81 -24.56
N THR A 267 5.57 9.61 -24.07
CA THR A 267 6.53 8.57 -23.71
C THR A 267 6.93 7.64 -24.87
N GLY A 268 6.21 7.65 -25.99
CA GLY A 268 6.66 6.96 -27.21
C GLY A 268 6.30 5.47 -27.26
N GLY A 269 5.04 5.15 -26.95
CA GLY A 269 4.47 3.81 -27.14
C GLY A 269 4.49 2.96 -25.87
N ASN A 270 3.45 3.15 -25.05
CA ASN A 270 3.20 2.42 -23.81
C ASN A 270 1.69 2.10 -23.68
N GLU A 271 1.06 1.67 -24.77
CA GLU A 271 -0.40 1.48 -24.94
C GLU A 271 -0.99 0.40 -24.01
N HIS A 272 -0.14 -0.42 -23.41
CA HIS A 272 -0.53 -1.48 -22.48
C HIS A 272 -0.66 -1.01 -21.03
N LEU A 273 -0.25 0.23 -20.72
CA LEU A 273 -0.29 0.79 -19.38
C LEU A 273 -1.57 1.58 -19.17
N ASP A 274 -2.11 1.53 -17.95
CA ASP A 274 -3.13 2.44 -17.48
C ASP A 274 -2.52 3.59 -16.66
N LEU A 275 -3.37 4.52 -16.19
CA LEU A 275 -2.93 5.66 -15.39
C LEU A 275 -2.26 5.26 -14.06
N ILE A 276 -2.70 4.17 -13.43
CA ILE A 276 -2.11 3.68 -12.18
C ILE A 276 -0.70 3.14 -12.44
N MET A 277 -0.49 2.42 -13.54
CA MET A 277 0.82 1.92 -13.94
C MET A 277 1.78 3.04 -14.35
N PHE A 278 1.30 4.05 -15.08
CA PHE A 278 2.09 5.26 -15.35
C PHE A 278 2.49 5.97 -14.06
N TYR A 279 1.55 6.14 -13.14
CA TYR A 279 1.81 6.73 -11.84
C TYR A 279 2.83 5.91 -11.04
N ASP A 280 2.70 4.58 -10.98
CA ASP A 280 3.64 3.69 -10.28
C ASP A 280 5.08 3.89 -10.73
N ASN A 281 5.31 3.92 -12.05
CA ASN A 281 6.64 4.11 -12.60
C ASN A 281 7.19 5.51 -12.29
N LEU A 282 6.42 6.56 -12.60
CA LEU A 282 6.88 7.93 -12.42
C LEU A 282 7.05 8.30 -10.93
N GLN A 283 6.20 7.79 -10.05
CA GLN A 283 6.34 7.99 -8.61
C GLN A 283 7.58 7.28 -8.06
N SER A 284 7.93 6.09 -8.58
CA SER A 284 9.19 5.43 -8.23
C SER A 284 10.40 6.30 -8.62
N LYS A 285 10.37 6.92 -9.81
CA LYS A 285 11.40 7.89 -10.24
C LYS A 285 11.50 9.09 -9.31
N VAL A 286 10.36 9.63 -8.85
CA VAL A 286 10.33 10.72 -7.85
C VAL A 286 11.06 10.31 -6.57
N CYS A 287 10.78 9.11 -6.04
CA CYS A 287 11.43 8.62 -4.81
C CYS A 287 12.95 8.41 -4.96
N HIS A 288 13.45 8.31 -6.20
CA HIS A 288 14.86 8.17 -6.52
C HIS A 288 15.50 9.47 -7.05
N ASN A 289 14.78 10.60 -6.99
CA ASN A 289 15.21 11.89 -7.52
C ASN A 289 15.60 11.85 -9.01
N MET A 290 14.94 10.99 -9.78
CA MET A 290 15.13 10.88 -11.22
C MET A 290 14.28 11.92 -11.97
N LYS A 291 14.77 12.32 -13.15
CA LYS A 291 14.04 13.23 -14.03
C LYS A 291 12.78 12.56 -14.58
N LEU A 292 11.67 13.29 -14.58
CA LEU A 292 10.42 12.84 -15.18
C LEU A 292 10.34 13.29 -16.65
N PRO A 293 9.69 12.49 -17.52
CA PRO A 293 9.42 12.86 -18.92
C PRO A 293 8.24 13.85 -19.06
N ILE A 294 7.65 14.26 -17.93
CA ILE A 294 6.51 15.17 -17.84
C ILE A 294 6.77 16.24 -16.78
N ASP A 295 6.08 17.37 -16.88
CA ASP A 295 6.14 18.42 -15.87
C ASP A 295 5.34 18.08 -14.60
N ASP A 296 5.53 18.91 -13.55
CA ASP A 296 4.88 18.72 -12.25
C ASP A 296 3.36 18.87 -12.32
N ALA A 297 2.83 19.73 -13.20
CA ALA A 297 1.40 19.93 -13.34
C ALA A 297 0.72 18.65 -13.88
N LEU A 298 1.29 18.05 -14.92
CA LEU A 298 0.81 16.81 -15.50
C LEU A 298 0.99 15.62 -14.54
N PHE A 299 2.12 15.59 -13.81
CA PHE A 299 2.36 14.55 -12.81
C PHE A 299 1.36 14.61 -11.65
N ASN A 300 1.04 15.80 -11.14
CA ASN A 300 0.05 15.97 -10.07
C ASN A 300 -1.35 15.54 -10.54
N LYS A 301 -1.72 15.89 -11.78
CA LYS A 301 -2.99 15.48 -12.39
C LYS A 301 -3.06 13.95 -12.52
N LEU A 302 -1.98 13.32 -12.96
CA LEU A 302 -1.85 11.86 -13.02
C LEU A 302 -2.02 11.22 -11.64
N GLY A 303 -1.31 11.72 -10.61
CA GLY A 303 -1.39 11.20 -9.25
C GLY A 303 -2.81 11.29 -8.66
N GLN A 304 -3.50 12.42 -8.85
CA GLN A 304 -4.88 12.60 -8.40
C GLN A 304 -5.85 11.60 -9.05
N LEU A 305 -5.78 11.45 -10.38
CA LEU A 305 -6.66 10.52 -11.11
C LEU A 305 -6.32 9.06 -10.80
N ALA A 306 -5.04 8.70 -10.77
CA ALA A 306 -4.59 7.37 -10.40
C ALA A 306 -5.06 6.99 -9.00
N PHE A 307 -4.92 7.89 -8.02
CA PHE A 307 -5.41 7.63 -6.67
C PHE A 307 -6.94 7.58 -6.62
N TYR A 308 -7.67 8.40 -7.38
CA TYR A 308 -9.13 8.30 -7.45
C TYR A 308 -9.59 6.92 -7.92
N PHE A 309 -9.03 6.40 -9.02
CA PHE A 309 -9.38 5.07 -9.54
C PHE A 309 -8.95 3.96 -8.59
N PHE A 310 -7.75 4.06 -8.00
CA PHE A 310 -7.29 3.14 -6.96
C PHE A 310 -8.21 3.15 -5.74
N ASN A 311 -8.64 4.32 -5.27
CA ASN A 311 -9.52 4.46 -4.11
C ASN A 311 -10.94 3.97 -4.42
N PHE A 312 -11.43 4.13 -5.64
CA PHE A 312 -12.67 3.49 -6.10
C PHE A 312 -12.55 1.95 -6.04
N GLU A 313 -11.39 1.42 -6.43
CA GLU A 313 -11.10 -0.02 -6.46
C GLU A 313 -10.65 -0.65 -5.14
N TYR A 314 -10.23 0.11 -4.13
CA TYR A 314 -9.73 -0.48 -2.88
C TYR A 314 -10.19 0.24 -1.60
N GLY A 315 -10.68 1.48 -1.73
CA GLY A 315 -11.16 2.30 -0.63
C GLY A 315 -12.68 2.31 -0.47
N LYS A 316 -13.17 3.39 0.15
CA LYS A 316 -14.54 3.50 0.67
C LYS A 316 -15.61 3.48 -0.42
N GLN A 317 -16.45 2.44 -0.38
CA GLN A 317 -17.62 2.25 -1.23
C GLN A 317 -18.62 1.37 -0.48
N ASP A 318 -19.91 1.72 -0.48
CA ASP A 318 -20.93 0.94 0.24
C ASP A 318 -20.88 -0.53 -0.19
N PHE A 319 -20.96 -1.46 0.78
CA PHE A 319 -20.84 -2.94 0.64
C PHE A 319 -19.45 -3.48 0.25
N ILE A 320 -18.62 -2.67 -0.38
CA ILE A 320 -17.37 -3.10 -1.03
C ILE A 320 -16.21 -3.26 -0.03
N GLU A 321 -16.21 -2.49 1.06
CA GLU A 321 -15.15 -2.51 2.10
C GLU A 321 -15.08 -3.87 2.79
N ASP A 322 -16.26 -4.43 3.11
CA ASP A 322 -16.41 -5.74 3.74
C ASP A 322 -15.78 -6.81 2.84
N ALA A 323 -16.09 -6.83 1.54
CA ALA A 323 -15.65 -7.90 0.62
C ALA A 323 -14.13 -8.02 0.45
N ARG A 324 -13.37 -6.94 0.68
CA ARG A 324 -11.93 -6.88 0.36
C ARG A 324 -11.05 -7.25 1.55
N ALA A 325 -11.37 -6.73 2.73
CA ALA A 325 -10.54 -6.89 3.92
C ALA A 325 -11.16 -7.81 4.97
N TRP A 326 -12.40 -8.30 4.77
CA TRP A 326 -13.06 -9.19 5.73
C TRP A 326 -12.20 -10.38 6.12
N ASN A 327 -11.64 -11.11 5.16
CA ASN A 327 -10.82 -12.31 5.44
C ASN A 327 -9.59 -11.97 6.29
N ILE A 328 -9.03 -10.76 6.15
CA ILE A 328 -7.92 -10.29 6.98
C ILE A 328 -8.40 -9.97 8.39
N ILE A 329 -9.52 -9.26 8.50
CA ILE A 329 -10.13 -8.91 9.80
C ILE A 329 -10.62 -10.16 10.54
N LEU A 330 -11.07 -11.19 9.83
CA LEU A 330 -11.46 -12.47 10.41
C LEU A 330 -10.24 -13.17 11.03
N GLU A 331 -9.14 -13.26 10.30
CA GLU A 331 -7.88 -13.83 10.82
C GLU A 331 -7.34 -13.04 12.01
N LEU A 332 -7.44 -11.71 11.98
CA LEU A 332 -7.14 -10.85 13.14
C LEU A 332 -8.08 -11.17 14.31
N THR A 333 -9.38 -11.30 14.06
CA THR A 333 -10.41 -11.58 15.07
C THR A 333 -10.16 -12.90 15.77
N GLU A 334 -9.85 -13.95 15.02
CA GLU A 334 -9.52 -15.28 15.56
C GLU A 334 -8.30 -15.21 16.49
N ASN A 335 -7.26 -14.49 16.10
CA ASN A 335 -6.08 -14.32 16.93
C ASN A 335 -6.34 -13.48 18.20
N LEU A 336 -7.16 -12.43 18.09
CA LEU A 336 -7.54 -11.58 19.22
C LEU A 336 -8.46 -12.30 20.21
N GLU A 337 -9.34 -13.19 19.73
CA GLU A 337 -10.26 -13.97 20.58
C GLU A 337 -9.50 -14.93 21.50
N LEU A 338 -8.34 -15.42 21.07
CA LEU A 338 -7.42 -16.21 21.88
C LEU A 338 -6.75 -15.40 23.00
N LYS A 339 -6.72 -14.07 22.93
CA LYS A 339 -6.17 -13.18 23.97
C LYS A 339 -4.77 -13.63 24.45
N GLU A 340 -4.63 -13.87 25.75
CA GLU A 340 -3.42 -14.36 26.41
C GLU A 340 -3.19 -15.87 26.22
N ASN A 341 -4.22 -16.64 25.84
CA ASN A 341 -4.10 -18.07 25.55
C ASN A 341 -3.40 -18.34 24.21
N ASN A 342 -3.27 -17.31 23.37
CA ASN A 342 -2.44 -17.40 22.17
C ASN A 342 -0.96 -17.51 22.58
N SER A 343 -0.27 -18.55 22.12
CA SER A 343 1.18 -18.68 22.32
C SER A 343 1.94 -17.52 21.67
N LYS A 344 1.44 -17.05 20.53
CA LYS A 344 1.94 -15.90 19.80
C LYS A 344 1.44 -14.60 20.43
N LYS A 345 2.37 -13.67 20.66
CA LYS A 345 2.10 -12.35 21.25
C LYS A 345 2.26 -11.22 20.24
N ILE A 346 3.13 -11.40 19.25
CA ILE A 346 3.41 -10.41 18.22
C ILE A 346 3.14 -11.03 16.85
N PHE A 347 2.35 -10.34 16.03
CA PHE A 347 1.99 -10.74 14.67
C PHE A 347 2.43 -9.66 13.70
N LEU A 348 3.25 -10.02 12.72
CA LEU A 348 3.76 -9.12 11.70
C LEU A 348 3.28 -9.59 10.33
N TYR A 349 2.62 -8.70 9.58
CA TYR A 349 2.05 -8.99 8.27
C TYR A 349 2.64 -8.05 7.22
N SER A 350 3.39 -8.59 6.26
CA SER A 350 3.98 -7.84 5.15
C SER A 350 3.13 -7.92 3.89
N SER A 351 2.80 -6.77 3.32
CA SER A 351 1.71 -6.66 2.35
C SER A 351 1.86 -5.45 1.41
N HIS A 352 0.76 -5.04 0.79
CA HIS A 352 0.69 -4.04 -0.26
C HIS A 352 -0.08 -2.79 0.17
N ASP A 353 -0.03 -1.74 -0.64
CA ASP A 353 -0.91 -0.57 -0.52
C ASP A 353 -2.39 -0.95 -0.59
N THR A 354 -2.76 -1.87 -1.50
CA THR A 354 -4.14 -2.39 -1.59
C THR A 354 -4.60 -2.97 -0.26
N THR A 355 -3.75 -3.78 0.38
CA THR A 355 -4.01 -4.39 1.69
C THR A 355 -4.20 -3.32 2.76
N VAL A 356 -3.26 -2.37 2.86
CA VAL A 356 -3.31 -1.28 3.85
C VAL A 356 -4.56 -0.42 3.67
N LEU A 357 -4.86 0.02 2.44
CA LEU A 357 -6.03 0.85 2.16
C LEU A 357 -7.33 0.11 2.50
N SER A 358 -7.46 -1.16 2.10
CA SER A 358 -8.68 -1.93 2.37
C SER A 358 -8.89 -2.20 3.86
N ILE A 359 -7.83 -2.49 4.64
CA ILE A 359 -7.94 -2.63 6.11
C ILE A 359 -8.37 -1.30 6.74
N LEU A 360 -7.71 -0.18 6.40
CA LEU A 360 -8.03 1.12 6.97
C LEU A 360 -9.46 1.54 6.67
N THR A 361 -9.88 1.34 5.42
CA THR A 361 -11.24 1.60 4.96
C THR A 361 -12.25 0.78 5.77
N LEU A 362 -12.04 -0.54 5.89
CA LEU A 362 -12.92 -1.40 6.68
C LEU A 362 -12.94 -1.02 8.16
N LEU A 363 -11.83 -0.51 8.72
CA LEU A 363 -11.78 0.04 10.07
C LEU A 363 -12.42 1.44 10.20
N GLY A 364 -12.96 1.99 9.11
CA GLY A 364 -13.67 3.26 9.06
C GLY A 364 -12.79 4.49 8.81
N MET A 365 -11.53 4.31 8.41
CA MET A 365 -10.64 5.40 8.00
C MET A 365 -10.69 5.62 6.49
N ASP A 366 -11.20 6.78 6.09
CA ASP A 366 -11.28 7.20 4.70
C ASP A 366 -10.02 8.01 4.33
N LEU A 367 -9.04 7.31 3.75
CA LEU A 367 -7.79 7.93 3.33
C LEU A 367 -8.01 8.88 2.15
N LYS A 368 -7.44 10.07 2.27
CA LYS A 368 -7.40 11.08 1.22
C LYS A 368 -6.13 11.01 0.41
N GLU A 369 -5.20 10.14 0.74
CA GLU A 369 -3.94 10.00 0.00
C GLU A 369 -3.59 8.53 -0.13
N TRP A 370 -2.83 8.21 -1.18
CA TRP A 370 -2.31 6.87 -1.38
C TRP A 370 -1.46 6.50 -0.16
N PRO A 371 -1.66 5.32 0.48
CA PRO A 371 -0.83 4.91 1.61
C PRO A 371 0.65 4.96 1.23
N PRO A 372 1.48 5.81 1.88
CA PRO A 372 2.90 5.90 1.55
C PRO A 372 3.63 4.56 1.64
N LEU A 373 4.80 4.45 1.00
CA LEU A 373 5.72 3.33 1.21
C LEU A 373 6.00 3.16 2.70
N ILE A 374 6.16 1.90 3.13
CA ILE A 374 6.29 1.52 4.55
C ILE A 374 5.17 2.04 5.48
N SER A 375 3.97 2.29 4.95
CA SER A 375 2.79 2.51 5.77
C SER A 375 2.55 1.33 6.73
N THR A 376 2.18 1.63 7.96
CA THR A 376 1.96 0.64 9.02
C THR A 376 0.61 0.82 9.71
N ILE A 377 -0.09 -0.28 9.95
CA ILE A 377 -1.27 -0.35 10.82
C ILE A 377 -0.87 -1.18 12.05
N SER A 378 -0.90 -0.58 13.24
CA SER A 378 -0.67 -1.31 14.49
C SER A 378 -1.97 -1.45 15.27
N ILE A 379 -2.24 -2.66 15.76
CA ILE A 379 -3.43 -2.99 16.53
C ILE A 379 -2.98 -3.64 17.84
N GLU A 380 -3.34 -3.00 18.95
CA GLU A 380 -2.94 -3.39 20.30
C GLU A 380 -4.11 -3.99 21.04
N LEU A 381 -3.93 -5.18 21.63
CA LEU A 381 -4.87 -5.74 22.59
C LEU A 381 -4.38 -5.45 24.00
N LEU A 382 -5.19 -4.74 24.78
CA LEU A 382 -4.91 -4.38 26.16
C LEU A 382 -5.87 -5.09 27.11
N LYS A 383 -5.34 -5.66 28.19
CA LYS A 383 -6.12 -6.21 29.31
C LYS A 383 -6.22 -5.19 30.43
N SER A 384 -7.41 -4.99 30.98
CA SER A 384 -7.62 -4.17 32.17
C SER A 384 -6.94 -4.79 33.39
N LEU A 385 -6.29 -3.98 34.23
CA LEU A 385 -5.76 -4.42 35.52
C LEU A 385 -6.82 -4.40 36.63
N LYS A 386 -7.96 -3.72 36.39
CA LYS A 386 -9.07 -3.56 37.35
C LYS A 386 -10.21 -4.59 37.12
N GLY A 387 -10.10 -5.45 36.11
CA GLY A 387 -11.11 -6.46 35.77
C GLY A 387 -10.69 -7.35 34.59
N GLU A 388 -11.61 -8.18 34.08
CA GLU A 388 -11.35 -9.14 32.98
C GLU A 388 -11.63 -8.59 31.58
N ASP A 389 -11.81 -7.27 31.47
CA ASP A 389 -12.14 -6.60 30.21
C ASP A 389 -10.91 -6.37 29.34
N TYR A 390 -11.12 -6.36 28.03
CA TYR A 390 -10.10 -6.13 27.02
C TYR A 390 -10.52 -5.01 26.08
N ILE A 391 -9.58 -4.13 25.77
CA ILE A 391 -9.78 -3.03 24.80
C ILE A 391 -8.76 -3.12 23.67
N ILE A 392 -9.11 -2.53 22.53
CA ILE A 392 -8.27 -2.47 21.34
C ILE A 392 -7.95 -1.01 21.01
N ARG A 393 -6.68 -0.76 20.69
CA ARG A 393 -6.19 0.51 20.13
C ARG A 393 -5.65 0.30 18.72
N TYR A 394 -5.79 1.34 17.90
CA TYR A 394 -5.41 1.30 16.49
C TYR A 394 -4.54 2.49 16.15
N PHE A 395 -3.52 2.23 15.33
CA PHE A 395 -2.58 3.25 14.87
C PHE A 395 -2.36 3.11 13.37
N PHE A 396 -2.35 4.23 12.66
CA PHE A 396 -1.90 4.31 11.29
C PHE A 396 -0.68 5.24 11.24
N ASN A 397 0.46 4.72 10.80
CA ASN A 397 1.75 5.43 10.82
C ASN A 397 2.04 6.08 12.19
N ARG A 398 1.86 5.28 13.26
CA ARG A 398 1.98 5.67 14.68
C ARG A 398 0.99 6.72 15.19
N LYS A 399 0.07 7.23 14.35
CA LYS A 399 -1.02 8.10 14.78
C LYS A 399 -2.23 7.27 15.22
N GLU A 400 -2.64 7.45 16.47
CA GLU A 400 -3.82 6.77 17.04
C GLU A 400 -5.09 7.19 16.28
N PHE A 401 -5.98 6.23 16.00
CA PHE A 401 -7.30 6.48 15.42
C PHE A 401 -8.36 5.58 16.06
N PHE A 402 -9.63 5.94 15.87
CA PHE A 402 -10.77 5.20 16.40
C PHE A 402 -11.50 4.45 15.29
N VAL A 403 -12.13 3.33 15.65
CA VAL A 403 -12.94 2.50 14.74
C VAL A 403 -14.42 2.80 14.99
N PRO A 404 -15.09 3.56 14.10
CA PRO A 404 -16.43 4.12 14.38
C PRO A 404 -17.49 3.04 14.68
N TRP A 405 -17.44 1.93 13.95
CA TRP A 405 -18.42 0.86 14.08
C TRP A 405 -18.19 -0.05 15.29
N CYS A 406 -17.05 0.03 15.98
CA CYS A 406 -16.80 -0.86 17.12
C CYS A 406 -17.63 -0.48 18.36
N ASN A 407 -17.85 0.82 18.62
CA ASN A 407 -18.47 1.26 19.87
C ASN A 407 -19.98 1.57 19.77
N SER A 408 -20.64 1.18 18.67
CA SER A 408 -22.11 1.14 18.50
C SER A 408 -22.88 2.26 19.22
N GLY A 409 -22.47 3.53 19.05
CA GLY A 409 -23.18 4.70 19.57
C GLY A 409 -22.79 5.20 20.96
N ASN A 410 -21.82 4.59 21.66
CA ASN A 410 -21.25 5.16 22.88
C ASN A 410 -20.02 6.01 22.53
N THR A 411 -20.25 7.30 22.26
CA THR A 411 -19.23 8.28 21.89
C THR A 411 -18.25 8.61 23.01
N ASP A 412 -18.57 8.23 24.25
CA ASP A 412 -17.77 8.56 25.43
C ASP A 412 -16.64 7.55 25.68
N SER A 413 -16.67 6.39 25.00
CA SER A 413 -15.60 5.41 25.10
C SER A 413 -14.60 5.58 23.96
N LYS A 414 -13.42 6.13 24.29
CA LYS A 414 -12.29 6.30 23.36
C LYS A 414 -11.80 4.96 22.75
N TYR A 415 -11.99 3.85 23.46
CA TYR A 415 -11.41 2.55 23.09
C TYR A 415 -12.44 1.49 22.73
N CYS A 416 -12.09 0.66 21.76
CA CYS A 416 -12.94 -0.41 21.25
C CYS A 416 -12.92 -1.61 22.19
N GLN A 417 -14.06 -2.02 22.73
CA GLN A 417 -14.15 -3.23 23.56
C GLN A 417 -13.97 -4.49 22.69
N LEU A 418 -13.12 -5.43 23.11
CA LEU A 418 -12.83 -6.65 22.34
C LEU A 418 -14.10 -7.43 21.98
N ARG A 419 -15.04 -7.56 22.93
CA ARG A 419 -16.33 -8.25 22.69
C ARG A 419 -17.14 -7.61 21.56
N ASN A 420 -17.10 -6.28 21.45
CA ASN A 420 -17.81 -5.56 20.41
C ASN A 420 -17.09 -5.72 19.07
N PHE A 421 -15.76 -5.67 19.07
CA PHE A 421 -14.96 -5.93 17.87
C PHE A 421 -15.25 -7.32 17.30
N ILE A 422 -15.21 -8.37 18.12
CA ILE A 422 -15.49 -9.75 17.70
C ILE A 422 -16.92 -9.90 17.16
N LYS A 423 -17.90 -9.31 17.85
CA LYS A 423 -19.30 -9.36 17.42
C LYS A 423 -19.50 -8.63 16.08
N ASN A 424 -19.01 -7.41 15.98
CA ASN A 424 -19.27 -6.53 14.85
C ASN A 424 -18.46 -6.95 13.62
N SER A 425 -17.21 -7.38 13.80
CA SER A 425 -16.43 -8.00 12.72
C SER A 425 -17.21 -9.15 12.09
N ARG A 426 -17.59 -10.19 12.86
CA ARG A 426 -18.39 -11.33 12.37
C ARG A 426 -19.67 -10.93 11.64
N TYR A 427 -20.29 -9.81 12.02
CA TYR A 427 -21.45 -9.29 11.31
C TYR A 427 -21.12 -8.74 9.92
N LEU A 428 -20.01 -8.01 9.77
CA LEU A 428 -19.52 -7.52 8.46
C LEU A 428 -19.31 -8.70 7.48
N GLY A 429 -18.87 -9.86 8.00
CA GLY A 429 -18.72 -11.10 7.23
C GLY A 429 -19.99 -11.60 6.54
N ARG A 430 -21.19 -11.31 7.07
CA ARG A 430 -22.46 -11.77 6.46
C ARG A 430 -22.74 -11.13 5.12
N ASN A 431 -22.25 -9.90 4.92
CA ASN A 431 -22.38 -9.22 3.65
C ASN A 431 -21.60 -9.95 2.54
N VAL A 432 -20.58 -10.72 2.91
CA VAL A 432 -19.62 -11.30 1.98
C VAL A 432 -19.70 -12.82 1.90
N GLU A 433 -20.74 -13.48 2.44
CA GLU A 433 -20.96 -14.94 2.38
C GLU A 433 -21.06 -15.55 0.96
N ASN A 434 -20.93 -14.73 -0.09
CA ASN A 434 -20.86 -15.14 -1.50
C ASN A 434 -19.58 -14.63 -2.22
N CYS A 435 -18.63 -14.20 -1.42
CA CYS A 435 -17.19 -14.05 -1.67
C CYS A 435 -16.49 -15.04 -0.72
#